data_AF-A0A7G8ELM5-F1
#
_entry.id   AF-A0A7G8ELM5-F1
#
_cell.length_a   1.000
_cell.length_b   1.000
_cell.length_c   1.000
_cell.angle_alpha   90.00
_cell.angle_beta   90.00
_cell.angle_gamma   90.00
#
_symmetry.space_group_name_H-M   'P 1'
#
loop_
_entity.id
_entity.type
_entity.pdbx_description
1 polymer ?
#
loop_
_entity_poly.entity_id
_entity_poly.type
_entity_poly.pdbx_seq_one_letter_code
_entity_poly.pdbx_strand_id
1 'polypeptide(L)'
;MLAMAVISLKLTGALDAQLTEQAHRRRLSKSELVRRALTAFLQSSEQGVEDSAPQSAADLLADLVGCCEDGPVDLSSNPAYMSDFGTN
;
A
#
# COMPACT_ATOMS: atom_id res chain seq x y z
N MET A 1 -5.41 -27.20 5.04
CA MET A 1 -4.69 -27.06 3.76
C MET A 1 -5.49 -26.09 2.90
N LEU A 2 -4.99 -24.89 2.60
CA LEU A 2 -5.70 -23.96 1.72
C LEU A 2 -5.70 -24.53 0.29
N ALA A 3 -6.87 -24.76 -0.29
CA ALA A 3 -7.00 -25.25 -1.66
C ALA A 3 -6.74 -24.10 -2.65
N MET A 4 -5.87 -24.31 -3.63
CA MET A 4 -5.64 -23.34 -4.71
C MET A 4 -6.53 -23.66 -5.90
N ALA A 5 -7.40 -22.73 -6.28
CA ALA A 5 -8.13 -22.79 -7.53
C ALA A 5 -7.21 -22.43 -8.70
N VAL A 6 -7.34 -23.16 -9.82
CA VAL A 6 -6.57 -22.92 -11.04
C VAL A 6 -7.52 -22.43 -12.12
N ILE A 7 -7.12 -21.36 -12.80
CA ILE A 7 -7.84 -20.80 -13.94
C ILE A 7 -6.95 -20.82 -15.18
N SER A 8 -7.54 -21.07 -16.35
CA SER A 8 -6.85 -20.94 -17.65
C SER A 8 -7.27 -19.64 -18.31
N LEU A 9 -6.30 -18.80 -18.67
CA LEU A 9 -6.53 -17.48 -19.27
C LEU A 9 -5.91 -17.45 -20.67
N LYS A 10 -6.71 -17.11 -21.68
CA LYS A 10 -6.22 -16.88 -23.04
C LYS A 10 -5.62 -15.47 -23.12
N LEU A 11 -4.40 -15.36 -23.61
CA LEU A 11 -3.69 -14.11 -23.79
C LEU A 11 -3.32 -13.92 -25.26
N THR A 12 -3.34 -12.68 -25.74
CA THR A 12 -2.68 -12.33 -26.99
C THR A 12 -1.17 -12.43 -26.80
N GLY A 13 -0.42 -12.73 -27.86
CA GLY A 13 1.05 -12.81 -27.78
C GLY A 13 1.68 -11.51 -27.28
N ALA A 14 1.13 -10.36 -27.67
CA ALA A 14 1.58 -9.05 -27.21
C ALA A 14 1.37 -8.85 -25.70
N LEU A 15 0.27 -9.36 -25.14
CA LEU A 15 -0.01 -9.26 -23.71
C LEU A 15 0.87 -10.20 -22.88
N ASP A 16 1.12 -11.43 -23.36
CA ASP A 16 2.06 -12.35 -22.69
C ASP A 16 3.50 -11.82 -22.68
N ALA A 17 3.95 -11.20 -23.77
CA ALA A 17 5.26 -10.56 -23.84
C ALA A 17 5.38 -9.42 -22.81
N GLN A 18 4.38 -8.55 -22.73
CA GLN A 18 4.33 -7.49 -21.71
C GLN A 18 4.31 -8.05 -20.29
N LEU A 19 3.51 -9.09 -20.05
CA LEU A 19 3.44 -9.73 -18.74
C LEU A 19 4.80 -10.33 -18.32
N THR A 20 5.50 -10.95 -19.27
CA THR A 20 6.83 -11.54 -19.06
C THR A 20 7.86 -10.48 -18.70
N GLU A 21 7.91 -9.38 -19.46
CA GLU A 21 8.82 -8.27 -19.18
C GLU A 21 8.55 -7.65 -17.81
N GLN A 22 7.29 -7.41 -17.49
CA GLN A 22 6.86 -6.83 -16.21
C GLN A 22 7.14 -7.75 -15.02
N ALA A 23 7.05 -9.07 -15.21
CA ALA A 23 7.40 -10.08 -14.22
C ALA A 23 8.93 -10.08 -13.99
N HIS A 24 9.73 -10.04 -15.05
CA HIS A 24 11.18 -9.99 -14.96
C HIS A 24 11.67 -8.72 -14.25
N ARG A 25 11.17 -7.55 -14.64
CA ARG A 25 11.51 -6.26 -14.01
C ARG A 25 11.23 -6.24 -12.50
N ARG A 26 10.14 -6.90 -12.07
CA ARG A 26 9.75 -6.98 -10.65
C ARG A 26 10.31 -8.22 -9.91
N ARG A 27 11.05 -9.09 -10.60
CA ARG A 27 11.53 -10.39 -10.09
C ARG A 27 10.42 -11.26 -9.51
N LEU A 28 9.25 -11.26 -10.16
CA LEU A 28 8.11 -12.08 -9.77
C LEU A 28 7.84 -13.16 -10.82
N SER A 29 7.14 -14.23 -10.43
CA SER A 29 6.56 -15.15 -11.40
C SER A 29 5.34 -14.53 -12.10
N LYS A 30 5.01 -14.96 -13.32
CA LYS A 30 3.80 -14.51 -14.04
C LYS A 30 2.53 -14.73 -13.21
N SER A 31 2.42 -15.91 -12.58
CA SER A 31 1.24 -16.27 -11.78
C SER A 31 1.12 -15.45 -10.50
N GLU A 32 2.23 -15.05 -9.89
CA GLU A 32 2.23 -14.12 -8.76
C GLU A 32 1.84 -12.71 -9.20
N LEU A 33 2.40 -12.21 -10.30
CA LEU A 33 2.05 -10.90 -10.85
C LEU A 33 0.55 -10.82 -11.18
N VAL A 34 0.00 -11.85 -11.85
CA VAL A 34 -1.43 -11.93 -12.19
C VAL A 34 -2.30 -12.02 -10.93
N ARG A 35 -1.91 -12.82 -9.93
CA ARG A 35 -2.65 -12.87 -8.66
C ARG A 35 -2.68 -11.52 -7.96
N ARG A 36 -1.54 -10.83 -7.85
CA ARG A 36 -1.46 -9.49 -7.25
C ARG A 36 -2.33 -8.49 -7.99
N ALA A 37 -2.27 -8.48 -9.32
CA ALA A 37 -3.09 -7.61 -10.16
C ALA A 37 -4.59 -7.87 -9.97
N LEU A 38 -4.99 -9.15 -9.92
CA LEU A 38 -6.39 -9.52 -9.70
C LEU A 38 -6.87 -9.13 -8.30
N THR A 39 -6.05 -9.36 -7.26
CA THR A 39 -6.37 -8.92 -5.90
C THR A 39 -6.55 -7.41 -5.82
N ALA A 40 -5.62 -6.64 -6.39
CA ALA A 40 -5.71 -5.18 -6.41
C ALA A 40 -6.96 -4.71 -7.18
N PHE A 41 -7.24 -5.28 -8.35
CA PHE A 41 -8.41 -4.93 -9.15
C PHE A 41 -9.73 -5.18 -8.40
N LEU A 42 -9.84 -6.33 -7.72
CA LEU A 42 -11.03 -6.66 -6.94
C LEU A 42 -11.15 -5.75 -5.71
N GLN A 43 -10.06 -5.49 -5.00
CA GLN A 43 -10.07 -4.55 -3.86
C GLN A 43 -10.46 -3.13 -4.29
N SER A 44 -9.94 -2.65 -5.43
CA SER A 44 -10.31 -1.34 -5.97
C SER A 44 -11.77 -1.28 -6.47
N SER A 45 -12.32 -2.41 -6.94
CA SER A 45 -13.73 -2.51 -7.31
C SER A 45 -14.65 -2.55 -6.09
N GLU A 46 -14.23 -3.17 -5.00
CA GLU A 46 -14.94 -3.14 -3.71
C GLU A 46 -14.87 -1.73 -3.07
N GLN A 47 -13.81 -0.97 -3.38
CA GLN A 47 -13.62 0.41 -2.94
C GLN A 47 -14.30 1.44 -3.85
N GLY A 48 -14.97 1.02 -4.92
CA GLY A 48 -15.62 1.92 -5.86
C GLY A 48 -17.13 1.76 -5.86
N VAL A 49 -17.84 2.64 -5.12
CA VAL A 49 -19.07 3.37 -5.51
C VAL A 49 -19.77 4.07 -4.32
N GLU A 50 -19.43 3.76 -3.07
CA GLU A 50 -19.97 4.49 -1.90
C GLU A 50 -18.84 4.96 -0.95
N ASP A 51 -18.60 6.28 -0.90
CA ASP A 51 -17.79 6.99 0.12
C ASP A 51 -16.30 6.63 0.31
N SER A 52 -15.48 6.69 -0.75
CA SER A 52 -14.06 7.04 -0.56
C SER A 52 -13.89 8.56 -0.60
N ALA A 53 -14.24 9.23 0.49
CA ALA A 53 -13.65 10.52 0.78
C ALA A 53 -12.12 10.37 0.71
N PRO A 54 -11.37 11.38 0.23
CA PRO A 54 -9.91 11.31 0.27
C PRO A 54 -9.50 11.03 1.72
N GLN A 55 -8.83 9.89 1.96
CA GLN A 55 -8.33 9.56 3.29
C GLN A 55 -7.50 10.74 3.77
N SER A 56 -7.92 11.32 4.90
CA SER A 56 -7.22 12.46 5.46
C SER A 56 -5.82 12.03 5.88
N ALA A 57 -4.90 12.98 5.99
CA ALA A 57 -3.56 12.69 6.52
C ALA A 57 -3.63 12.04 7.92
N ALA A 58 -4.69 12.30 8.70
CA ALA A 58 -4.92 11.65 9.98
C ALA A 58 -5.27 10.16 9.84
N ASP A 59 -6.11 9.80 8.86
CA ASP A 59 -6.52 8.40 8.62
C ASP A 59 -5.33 7.52 8.21
N LEU A 60 -4.39 8.11 7.46
CA LEU A 60 -3.18 7.42 7.00
C LEU A 60 -2.13 7.21 8.10
N LEU A 61 -2.22 7.93 9.21
CA LEU A 61 -1.25 7.90 10.32
C LEU A 61 -1.85 7.32 11.61
N ALA A 62 -3.09 6.82 11.55
CA ALA A 62 -3.83 6.36 12.73
C ALA A 62 -3.14 5.18 13.44
N ASP A 63 -2.44 4.32 12.70
CA ASP A 63 -1.68 3.19 13.21
C ASP A 63 -0.36 3.60 13.88
N LEU A 64 0.10 4.83 13.68
CA LEU A 64 1.29 5.41 14.31
C LEU A 64 0.98 6.12 15.63
N VAL A 65 -0.30 6.23 16.01
CA VAL A 65 -0.69 6.82 17.29
C VAL A 65 -0.12 5.96 18.43
N GLY A 66 0.73 6.56 19.26
CA GLY A 66 1.36 5.87 20.39
C GLY A 66 2.62 5.07 20.03
N CYS A 67 3.18 5.22 18.83
CA CYS A 67 4.44 4.57 18.45
C CYS A 67 5.68 5.16 19.16
N CYS A 68 5.53 6.30 19.85
CA CYS A 68 6.58 6.92 20.64
C CYS A 68 6.26 6.75 22.14
N GLU A 69 7.06 5.94 22.82
CA GLU A 69 6.87 5.63 24.25
C GLU A 69 7.61 6.64 25.16
N ASP A 70 8.70 7.23 24.69
CA ASP A 70 9.60 8.11 25.47
C ASP A 70 9.57 9.56 24.96
N GLY A 71 8.41 10.22 25.05
CA GLY A 71 8.20 11.62 24.67
C GLY A 71 7.86 12.52 25.86
N PRO A 72 8.20 13.83 25.82
CA PRO A 72 7.65 14.79 26.77
C PRO A 72 6.12 14.77 26.74
N VAL A 73 5.48 14.92 27.91
CA VAL A 73 4.01 14.91 28.04
C VAL A 73 3.33 16.00 27.18
N ASP A 74 4.06 17.06 26.85
CA ASP A 74 3.58 18.15 26.03
C ASP A 74 4.72 18.76 25.19
N LEU A 75 4.55 18.72 23.88
CA LEU A 75 5.43 19.35 22.90
C LEU A 75 4.86 20.67 22.36
N SER A 76 3.60 21.00 22.68
CA SER A 76 2.83 22.07 22.06
C SER A 76 2.67 23.32 22.93
N SER A 77 2.55 23.16 24.26
CA SER A 77 2.31 24.29 25.17
C SER A 77 3.56 24.78 25.89
N ASN A 78 4.68 24.06 25.82
CA ASN A 78 5.98 24.49 26.36
C ASN A 78 7.03 24.64 25.23
N PRO A 79 7.20 25.85 24.66
CA PRO A 79 8.12 26.08 23.54
C PRO A 79 9.60 25.99 23.92
N ALA A 80 9.93 25.81 25.20
CA ALA A 80 11.32 25.66 25.67
C ALA A 80 12.04 24.48 24.98
N TYR A 81 11.32 23.44 24.56
CA TYR A 81 11.87 22.29 23.85
C TYR A 81 12.12 22.54 22.35
N MET A 82 11.68 23.69 21.81
CA MET A 82 11.83 24.06 20.40
C MET A 82 13.00 25.01 20.14
N SER A 83 13.76 25.41 21.17
CA SER A 83 14.80 26.44 21.07
C SER A 83 15.87 26.13 20.00
N ASP A 84 16.15 24.84 19.79
CA ASP A 84 17.19 24.38 18.85
C ASP A 84 16.61 23.68 17.62
N PHE A 85 15.28 23.62 17.49
CA PHE A 85 14.59 22.95 16.39
C PHE A 85 14.85 23.66 15.06
N GLY A 86 15.50 22.97 14.10
CA GLY A 86 15.84 23.52 12.79
C GLY A 86 17.20 24.21 12.69
N THR A 87 18.08 24.06 13.70
CA THR A 87 19.41 24.72 13.74
C THR A 87 20.55 23.86 13.17
N ASN A 88 20.29 22.99 12.18
CA ASN A 88 21.34 22.31 11.40
C ASN A 88 21.10 22.46 9.90
#